data_AF-A0A423EVU4-F1
#
_entry.id   AF-A0A423EVU4-F1
#
_cell.length_a   1.000
_cell.length_b   1.000
_cell.length_c   1.000
_cell.angle_alpha   90.00
_cell.angle_beta   90.00
_cell.angle_gamma   90.00
#
_symmetry.space_group_name_H-M   'P 1'
#
loop_
_entity.id
_entity.type
_entity.pdbx_description
1 polymer ?
#
loop_
_entity_poly.entity_id
_entity_poly.type
_entity_poly.pdbx_seq_one_letter_code
_entity_poly.pdbx_strand_id
1 'polypeptide(L)'
;MSRGVGNGVMETGGFHKIKVDPFVKGFDMGLAKPLSRSVRLNGFSTCLRLEQIYWNILTEIARINACSVSALLSYVDREVHLRHGGVKNFSGLVRVVCVVHALKERVQPS
;
A
#
# COMPACT_ATOMS: atom_id res chain seq x y z
N MET A 1 7.95 -51.51 42.86
CA MET A 1 6.69 -50.74 42.77
C MET A 1 6.86 -49.68 41.69
N SER A 2 6.24 -49.89 40.53
CA SER A 2 6.23 -48.95 39.41
C SER A 2 5.27 -47.78 39.69
N ARG A 3 5.70 -46.55 39.39
CA ARG A 3 4.89 -45.31 39.29
C ARG A 3 5.85 -44.15 38.98
N GLY A 4 5.69 -43.32 37.95
CA GLY A 4 4.77 -43.23 36.83
C GLY A 4 5.30 -42.13 35.91
N VAL A 5 5.25 -42.38 34.60
CA VAL A 5 5.58 -41.41 33.55
C VAL A 5 4.48 -40.34 33.54
N GLY A 6 4.85 -39.09 33.84
CA GLY A 6 4.00 -37.92 33.65
C GLY A 6 4.38 -37.20 32.35
N ASN A 7 3.79 -37.63 31.25
CA ASN A 7 3.84 -36.95 29.96
C ASN A 7 2.75 -35.86 29.99
N GLY A 8 3.14 -34.59 29.99
CA GLY A 8 2.23 -33.45 29.96
C GLY A 8 2.72 -32.44 28.94
N VAL A 9 2.28 -32.65 27.69
CA VAL A 9 2.53 -31.81 26.52
C VAL A 9 2.22 -30.35 26.86
N MET A 10 3.21 -29.45 26.77
CA MET A 10 2.94 -28.01 26.74
C MET A 10 2.15 -27.73 25.45
N GLU A 11 0.92 -27.27 25.62
CA GLU A 11 0.01 -26.89 24.55
C GLU A 11 0.68 -25.89 23.62
N THR A 12 0.72 -26.25 22.34
CA THR A 12 1.16 -25.38 21.26
C THR A 12 0.17 -24.22 21.13
N GLY A 13 0.69 -22.99 21.22
CA GLY A 13 -0.09 -21.78 21.08
C GLY A 13 -0.97 -21.83 19.83
N GLY A 14 -2.29 -21.77 20.03
CA GLY A 14 -3.28 -21.88 18.98
C GLY A 14 -3.10 -20.78 17.94
N PHE A 15 -2.70 -21.17 16.72
CA PHE A 15 -2.78 -20.30 15.57
C PHE A 15 -4.26 -19.93 15.33
N HIS A 16 -4.58 -18.65 15.39
CA HIS A 16 -5.90 -18.16 14.97
C HIS A 16 -6.14 -18.59 13.51
N LYS A 17 -7.22 -19.32 13.23
CA LYS A 17 -7.59 -19.67 11.84
C LYS A 17 -7.88 -18.39 11.05
N ILE A 18 -6.94 -17.99 10.20
CA ILE A 18 -7.10 -16.86 9.27
C ILE A 18 -8.05 -17.29 8.15
N LYS A 19 -9.16 -16.56 7.95
CA LYS A 19 -10.17 -16.86 6.90
C LYS A 19 -9.73 -16.46 5.50
N VAL A 20 -8.94 -15.38 5.38
CA VAL A 20 -8.40 -14.86 4.13
C VAL A 20 -6.90 -14.79 4.29
N ASP A 21 -6.18 -15.71 3.67
CA ASP A 21 -4.73 -15.73 3.73
C ASP A 21 -4.14 -14.55 2.92
N PRO A 22 -3.45 -13.59 3.55
CA PRO A 22 -2.88 -12.44 2.86
C PRO A 22 -1.75 -12.80 1.89
N PHE A 23 -1.20 -14.01 1.94
CA PHE A 23 -0.10 -14.47 1.08
C PHE A 23 -0.53 -15.37 -0.08
N VAL A 24 -1.77 -15.88 -0.11
CA VAL A 24 -2.15 -16.93 -1.09
C VAL A 24 -2.64 -16.36 -2.42
N LYS A 25 -3.35 -15.23 -2.43
CA LYS A 25 -3.94 -14.71 -3.68
C LYS A 25 -3.36 -13.36 -4.10
N GLY A 26 -2.46 -13.40 -5.09
CA GLY A 26 -1.95 -12.21 -5.78
C GLY A 26 -0.96 -11.37 -4.97
N PHE A 27 -0.47 -11.89 -3.85
CA PHE A 27 0.57 -11.26 -3.06
C PHE A 27 1.95 -11.80 -3.44
N ASP A 28 2.86 -10.89 -3.77
CA ASP A 28 4.29 -11.14 -3.99
C ASP A 28 5.07 -10.21 -3.06
N MET A 29 6.11 -10.73 -2.38
CA MET A 29 6.99 -9.91 -1.52
C MET A 29 7.67 -8.79 -2.29
N GLY A 30 7.85 -8.91 -3.61
CA GLY A 30 8.31 -7.83 -4.49
C GLY A 30 7.43 -6.57 -4.39
N LEU A 31 6.14 -6.71 -4.13
CA LEU A 31 5.18 -5.60 -3.98
C LEU A 31 5.46 -4.73 -2.75
N ALA A 32 6.04 -5.32 -1.70
CA ALA A 32 6.40 -4.63 -0.46
C ALA A 32 7.78 -3.93 -0.54
N LYS A 33 8.55 -4.15 -1.62
CA LYS A 33 9.89 -3.56 -1.76
C LYS A 33 9.80 -2.02 -1.81
N PRO A 34 10.49 -1.30 -0.90
CA PRO A 34 10.50 0.16 -0.92
C PRO A 34 11.39 0.67 -2.07
N LEU A 35 10.87 1.58 -2.88
CA LEU A 35 11.56 2.21 -3.98
C LEU A 35 11.51 3.73 -3.87
N SER A 36 12.68 4.36 -3.94
CA SER A 36 12.82 5.81 -4.05
C SER A 36 12.82 6.21 -5.52
N ARG A 37 11.94 7.15 -5.90
CA ARG A 37 11.94 7.77 -7.24
C ARG A 37 11.90 9.28 -7.09
N SER A 38 12.66 9.96 -7.94
CA SER A 38 12.57 11.42 -8.08
C SER A 38 11.40 11.75 -9.00
N VAL A 39 10.45 12.55 -8.52
CA VAL A 39 9.30 13.05 -9.28
C VAL A 39 9.31 14.57 -9.28
N ARG A 40 8.64 15.19 -10.25
CA ARG A 40 8.47 16.64 -10.27
C ARG A 40 7.11 16.99 -9.69
N LEU A 41 7.10 17.70 -8.55
CA LEU A 41 5.90 18.25 -7.93
C LEU A 41 5.89 19.76 -8.19
N ASN A 42 4.97 20.24 -9.01
CA ASN A 42 4.82 21.67 -9.32
C ASN A 42 6.16 22.36 -9.70
N GLY A 43 7.02 21.64 -10.45
CA GLY A 43 8.33 22.12 -10.91
C GLY A 43 9.53 21.69 -10.04
N PHE A 44 9.30 21.32 -8.78
CA PHE A 44 10.35 20.94 -7.83
C PHE A 44 10.65 19.44 -7.85
N SER A 45 11.93 19.08 -7.86
CA SER A 45 12.35 17.68 -7.77
C SER A 45 12.16 17.18 -6.34
N THR A 46 11.27 16.20 -6.16
CA THR A 46 10.94 15.61 -4.87
C THR A 46 11.22 14.12 -4.90
N CYS A 47 12.02 13.62 -3.97
CA CYS A 47 12.26 12.19 -3.82
C CYS A 47 11.17 11.57 -2.95
N LEU A 48 10.38 10.65 -3.51
CA LEU A 48 9.39 9.87 -2.77
C LEU A 48 9.85 8.44 -2.62
N ARG A 49 9.76 7.89 -1.41
CA ARG A 49 9.96 6.46 -1.12
C ARG A 49 8.60 5.80 -0.88
N LEU A 50 8.21 4.94 -1.80
CA LEU A 50 6.97 4.16 -1.77
C LEU A 50 7.27 2.70 -2.12
N GLU A 51 6.44 1.79 -1.61
CA GLU A 51 6.48 0.38 -1.95
C GLU A 51 6.08 0.16 -3.43
N GLN A 52 6.59 -0.89 -4.05
CA GLN A 52 6.37 -1.19 -5.47
C GLN A 52 4.88 -1.21 -5.85
N ILE A 53 4.00 -1.74 -4.99
CA ILE A 53 2.55 -1.77 -5.24
C ILE A 53 1.97 -0.36 -5.44
N TYR A 54 2.42 0.63 -4.67
CA TYR A 54 1.92 1.99 -4.80
C TYR A 54 2.41 2.64 -6.10
N TRP A 55 3.64 2.34 -6.53
CA TRP A 55 4.11 2.79 -7.85
C TRP A 55 3.30 2.19 -8.99
N ASN A 56 2.90 0.92 -8.88
CA ASN A 56 2.04 0.26 -9.88
C ASN A 56 0.67 0.93 -9.95
N ILE A 57 0.03 1.17 -8.80
CA ILE A 57 -1.27 1.84 -8.72
C ILE A 57 -1.19 3.26 -9.27
N LEU A 58 -0.15 4.03 -8.92
CA LEU A 58 0.07 5.37 -9.47
C LEU A 58 0.23 5.37 -10.98
N THR A 59 0.92 4.36 -11.53
CA THR A 59 1.11 4.21 -12.98
C THR A 59 -0.23 3.94 -13.66
N GLU A 60 -1.07 3.10 -13.07
CA GLU A 60 -2.39 2.80 -13.60
C GLU A 60 -3.33 4.01 -13.56
N ILE A 61 -3.38 4.73 -12.43
CA ILE A 61 -4.17 5.97 -12.32
C ILE A 61 -3.69 6.99 -13.36
N ALA A 62 -2.38 7.15 -13.53
CA ALA A 62 -1.81 8.06 -14.51
C ALA A 62 -2.18 7.64 -15.95
N ARG A 63 -2.15 6.34 -16.25
CA ARG A 63 -2.58 5.78 -17.55
C ARG A 63 -4.05 6.07 -17.84
N ILE A 64 -4.95 5.85 -16.87
CA ILE A 64 -6.39 6.14 -16.99
C ILE A 64 -6.62 7.63 -17.28
N ASN A 65 -5.85 8.51 -16.64
CA ASN A 65 -5.95 9.96 -16.83
C ASN A 65 -5.13 10.49 -18.02
N ALA A 66 -4.52 9.61 -18.82
CA ALA A 66 -3.64 9.97 -19.94
C ALA A 66 -2.55 10.99 -19.55
N CYS A 67 -1.97 10.85 -18.36
CA CYS A 67 -0.96 11.75 -17.83
C CYS A 67 0.25 11.00 -17.26
N SER A 68 1.30 11.73 -16.88
CA SER A 68 2.46 11.13 -16.20
C SER A 68 2.23 11.01 -14.70
N VAL A 69 2.93 10.09 -14.03
CA VAL A 69 2.91 9.98 -12.56
C VAL A 69 3.30 11.29 -11.88
N SER A 70 4.27 12.04 -12.43
CA SER A 70 4.65 13.36 -11.89
C SER A 70 3.50 14.39 -12.01
N ALA A 71 2.76 14.38 -13.12
CA ALA A 71 1.61 15.25 -13.31
C ALA A 71 0.46 14.90 -12.33
N LEU A 72 0.15 13.61 -12.20
CA LEU A 72 -0.81 13.11 -11.21
C LEU A 72 -0.44 13.54 -9.79
N LEU A 73 0.80 13.32 -9.37
CA LEU A 73 1.25 13.68 -8.03
C LEU A 73 1.28 15.20 -7.81
N SER A 74 1.64 15.99 -8.83
CA SER A 74 1.54 17.46 -8.77
C SER A 74 0.09 17.94 -8.58
N TYR A 75 -0.86 17.27 -9.23
CA TYR A 75 -2.28 17.54 -9.03
C TYR A 75 -2.71 17.23 -7.59
N VAL A 76 -2.35 16.06 -7.06
CA VAL A 76 -2.68 15.69 -5.66
C VAL A 76 -2.07 16.68 -4.66
N ASP A 77 -0.80 17.06 -4.84
CA ASP A 77 -0.09 18.05 -4.03
C ASP A 77 -0.81 19.41 -4.02
N ARG A 78 -1.20 19.87 -5.21
CA ARG A 78 -1.95 21.13 -5.35
C ARG A 78 -3.32 21.07 -4.69
N GLU A 79 -4.09 20.00 -4.92
CA GLU A 79 -5.44 19.87 -4.37
C GLU A 79 -5.43 19.79 -2.84
N VAL A 80 -4.48 19.06 -2.24
CA VAL A 80 -4.38 19.02 -0.78
C VAL A 80 -3.93 20.37 -0.21
N HIS A 81 -3.06 21.09 -0.93
CA HIS A 81 -2.68 22.44 -0.55
C HIS A 81 -3.88 23.40 -0.57
N LEU A 82 -4.64 23.41 -1.66
CA LEU A 82 -5.78 24.32 -1.84
C LEU A 82 -6.97 24.01 -0.92
N ARG A 83 -7.28 22.73 -0.70
CA ARG A 83 -8.49 22.32 0.05
C ARG A 83 -8.26 22.14 1.55
N HIS A 84 -7.02 21.83 1.95
CA HIS A 84 -6.71 21.44 3.33
C HIS A 84 -5.51 22.18 3.93
N GLY A 85 -4.93 23.15 3.21
CA GLY A 85 -3.74 23.88 3.66
C GLY A 85 -2.44 23.06 3.57
N GLY A 86 -2.47 21.93 2.86
CA GLY A 86 -1.33 21.04 2.66
C GLY A 86 -1.34 19.84 3.60
N VAL A 87 -0.26 19.04 3.55
CA VAL A 87 -0.10 17.84 4.37
C VAL A 87 1.35 17.68 4.81
N LYS A 88 1.58 17.33 6.07
CA LYS A 88 2.94 17.10 6.59
C LYS A 88 3.58 15.82 6.04
N ASN A 89 2.77 14.79 5.79
CA ASN A 89 3.22 13.51 5.25
C ASN A 89 2.58 13.23 3.89
N PHE A 90 3.11 13.88 2.85
CA PHE A 90 2.64 13.69 1.48
C PHE A 90 2.75 12.23 1.01
N SER A 91 3.82 11.52 1.41
CA SER A 91 3.98 10.09 1.06
C SER A 91 2.89 9.20 1.68
N GLY A 92 2.42 9.53 2.88
CA GLY A 92 1.29 8.85 3.53
C GLY A 92 -0.01 9.12 2.79
N LEU A 93 -0.26 10.37 2.40
CA LEU A 93 -1.42 10.73 1.58
C LEU A 93 -1.46 9.95 0.27
N VAL A 94 -0.33 9.87 -0.44
CA VAL A 94 -0.23 9.12 -1.71
C VAL A 94 -0.59 7.65 -1.54
N ARG A 95 -0.13 7.00 -0.45
CA ARG A 95 -0.53 5.62 -0.13
C ARG A 95 -2.04 5.49 0.09
N VAL A 96 -2.63 6.42 0.85
CA VAL A 96 -4.09 6.44 1.08
C VAL A 96 -4.86 6.61 -0.23
N VAL A 97 -4.43 7.52 -1.12
CA VAL A 97 -5.04 7.70 -2.45
C VAL A 97 -5.03 6.39 -3.25
N CYS A 98 -3.90 5.67 -3.25
CA CYS A 98 -3.79 4.38 -3.93
C CYS A 98 -4.75 3.33 -3.36
N VAL A 99 -4.84 3.22 -2.04
CA VAL A 99 -5.74 2.27 -1.36
C VAL A 99 -7.20 2.60 -1.67
N VAL A 100 -7.59 3.88 -1.60
CA VAL A 100 -8.95 4.31 -1.91
C VAL A 100 -9.33 3.99 -3.36
N HIS A 101 -8.42 4.22 -4.31
CA HIS A 101 -8.66 3.84 -5.71
C HIS A 101 -8.84 2.32 -5.85
N ALA A 102 -7.94 1.52 -5.28
CA ALA A 102 -8.01 0.05 -5.36
C ALA A 102 -9.25 -0.55 -4.69
N LEU A 103 -9.81 0.11 -3.66
CA LEU A 103 -11.06 -0.30 -3.03
C LEU A 103 -12.29 0.03 -3.90
N LYS A 104 -12.26 1.15 -4.64
CA LYS A 104 -13.37 1.57 -5.52
C LYS A 104 -13.53 0.67 -6.73
N GLU A 105 -12.43 0.23 -7.35
CA GLU A 105 -12.45 -0.72 -8.48
C GLU A 105 -13.12 -2.06 -8.14
N ARG A 106 -13.18 -2.44 -6.85
CA ARG A 106 -13.82 -3.68 -6.42
C ARG A 106 -15.35 -3.57 -6.29
N VAL A 107 -15.90 -2.36 -6.33
CA VAL A 107 -17.32 -2.08 -6.04
C VAL A 107 -18.14 -1.79 -7.30
N GLN A 108 -17.50 -1.59 -8.47
CA GLN A 108 -18.20 -1.50 -9.75
C GLN A 108 -18.13 -2.84 -10.50
N PRO A 109 -19.14 -3.71 -10.40
CA PRO A 109 -19.30 -4.77 -11.38
C PRO A 109 -19.73 -4.13 -12.71
N SER A 110 -18.95 -4.40 -13.78
CA SER A 110 -19.37 -4.21 -15.16
C SER A 110 -20.56 -5.10 -15.52
#